data_AF-A0A095APH7-F1
#
_entry.id   AF-A0A095APH7-F1
#
_cell.length_a   1.000
_cell.length_b   1.000
_cell.length_c   1.000
_cell.angle_alpha   90.00
_cell.angle_beta   90.00
_cell.angle_gamma   90.00
#
_symmetry.space_group_name_H-M   'P 1'
#
loop_
_entity.id
_entity.type
_entity.pdbx_description
1 polymer ?
#
loop_
_entity_poly.entity_id
_entity_poly.type
_entity_poly.pdbx_seq_one_letter_code
_entity_poly.pdbx_strand_id
1 'polypeptide(L)'
;MNPSILHFSRTGSVLKALFFLGMAAIAFTVSGLMHAEREAPPRTVRLPDIELSAPAPHRDPLAPFKVPFLMIAGGVCLFYVGRHGLRGFMRSEAVKIENGALRFHPSYGARPNPLPLDAIAEALFDRTDRLPGDGPASAKLGARLRHGLYLRYRVDGSLKEVCLIDNDFDGGAEHLRRFAAHLDSWRQSAARTARGDRS
;
A
#
# COMPACT_ATOMS: atom_id res chain seq x y z
N MET A 1 -19.05 14.96 5.63
CA MET A 1 -18.36 14.13 4.61
C MET A 1 -19.39 13.19 4.01
N ASN A 2 -19.39 13.03 2.67
CA ASN A 2 -20.35 12.17 1.99
C ASN A 2 -20.06 10.68 2.32
N PRO A 3 -21.00 9.92 2.92
CA PRO A 3 -20.77 8.52 3.29
C PRO A 3 -20.75 7.57 2.09
N SER A 4 -21.09 8.02 0.87
CA SER A 4 -20.99 7.20 -0.35
C SER A 4 -19.59 7.20 -0.98
N ILE A 5 -18.65 7.99 -0.47
CA ILE A 5 -17.29 8.10 -1.01
C ILE A 5 -16.27 7.94 0.12
N LEU A 6 -15.29 7.08 -0.11
CA LEU A 6 -14.05 6.97 0.66
C LEU A 6 -12.94 7.66 -0.10
N HIS A 7 -12.27 8.62 0.53
CA HIS A 7 -11.05 9.24 -0.01
C HIS A 7 -9.82 8.60 0.62
N PHE A 8 -8.71 8.52 -0.10
CA PHE A 8 -7.45 8.11 0.51
C PHE A 8 -7.03 9.10 1.60
N SER A 9 -6.45 8.58 2.69
CA SER A 9 -5.86 9.39 3.75
C SER A 9 -4.70 10.21 3.19
N ARG A 10 -4.78 11.55 3.31
CA ARG A 10 -3.67 12.44 2.93
C ARG A 10 -2.47 12.20 3.82
N THR A 11 -2.68 12.24 5.14
CA THR A 11 -1.63 12.03 6.14
C THR A 11 -1.00 10.64 5.98
N GLY A 12 -1.82 9.59 5.80
CA GLY A 12 -1.33 8.24 5.56
C GLY A 12 -0.52 8.12 4.27
N SER A 13 -0.95 8.79 3.20
CA SER A 13 -0.24 8.80 1.92
C SER A 13 1.08 9.58 2.00
N VAL A 14 1.10 10.74 2.65
CA VAL A 14 2.31 11.54 2.88
C VAL A 14 3.31 10.77 3.75
N LEU A 15 2.86 10.15 4.83
CA LEU A 15 3.74 9.37 5.71
C LEU A 15 4.37 8.17 4.96
N LYS A 16 3.58 7.45 4.15
CA LYS A 16 4.10 6.38 3.29
C LYS A 16 5.10 6.92 2.27
N ALA A 17 4.81 8.06 1.63
CA ALA A 17 5.73 8.69 0.69
C ALA A 17 7.05 9.07 1.35
N LEU A 18 7.02 9.68 2.54
CA LEU A 18 8.23 10.02 3.30
C LEU A 18 9.02 8.79 3.72
N PHE A 19 8.34 7.72 4.13
CA PHE A 19 8.98 6.45 4.46
C PHE A 19 9.74 5.88 3.26
N PHE A 20 9.09 5.78 2.09
CA PHE A 20 9.75 5.29 0.88
C PHE A 20 10.87 6.22 0.41
N LEU A 21 10.73 7.53 0.61
CA LEU A 21 11.77 8.51 0.28
C LEU A 21 13.01 8.30 1.16
N GLY A 22 12.82 8.08 2.46
CA GLY A 22 13.90 7.75 3.38
C GLY A 22 14.62 6.45 2.98
N MET A 23 13.86 5.41 2.63
CA MET A 23 14.44 4.14 2.15
C MET A 23 15.20 4.31 0.84
N ALA A 24 14.70 5.11 -0.10
CA ALA A 24 15.40 5.42 -1.35
C ALA A 24 16.72 6.17 -1.07
N ALA A 25 16.68 7.17 -0.18
CA ALA A 25 17.87 7.94 0.20
C ALA A 25 18.94 7.03 0.82
N ILE A 26 18.56 6.13 1.73
CA ILE A 26 19.49 5.16 2.32
C ILE A 26 20.06 4.25 1.23
N ALA A 27 19.22 3.68 0.35
CA ALA A 27 19.67 2.77 -0.70
C ALA A 27 20.68 3.41 -1.64
N PHE A 28 20.40 4.63 -2.13
CA PHE A 28 21.33 5.36 -2.99
C PHE A 28 22.59 5.81 -2.26
N THR A 29 22.49 6.21 -0.99
CA THR A 29 23.66 6.62 -0.19
C THR A 29 24.60 5.43 0.02
N VAL A 30 24.08 4.28 0.47
CA VAL A 30 24.87 3.06 0.67
C VAL A 30 25.44 2.58 -0.66
N SER A 31 24.65 2.60 -1.73
CA SER A 31 25.13 2.25 -3.07
C SER A 31 26.28 3.16 -3.54
N GLY A 32 26.14 4.47 -3.33
CA GLY A 32 27.16 5.47 -3.67
C GLY A 32 28.44 5.30 -2.86
N LEU A 33 28.33 5.07 -1.55
CA LEU A 33 29.48 4.80 -0.68
C LEU A 33 30.22 3.52 -1.11
N MET A 34 29.48 2.43 -1.36
CA MET A 34 30.08 1.18 -1.84
C MET A 34 30.76 1.34 -3.20
N HIS A 35 30.18 2.15 -4.10
CA HIS A 35 30.78 2.44 -5.39
C HIS A 35 32.06 3.27 -5.25
N ALA A 36 32.03 4.32 -4.42
CA ALA A 36 33.18 5.17 -4.14
C ALA A 36 34.32 4.38 -3.47
N GLU A 37 34.02 3.50 -2.52
CA GLU A 37 35.02 2.59 -1.90
C GLU A 37 35.65 1.65 -2.92
N ARG A 38 34.89 1.22 -3.93
CA ARG A 38 35.39 0.34 -5.00
C ARG A 38 36.32 1.07 -5.97
N GLU A 39 35.99 2.32 -6.29
CA GLU A 39 36.79 3.18 -7.19
C GLU A 39 37.95 3.88 -6.50
N ALA A 40 37.97 3.90 -5.16
CA ALA A 40 39.03 4.55 -4.40
C ALA A 40 40.41 4.00 -4.78
N PRO A 41 41.38 4.89 -5.10
CA PRO A 41 42.73 4.47 -5.40
C PRO A 41 43.34 3.73 -4.19
N PRO A 42 44.24 2.75 -4.43
CA PRO A 42 44.90 2.05 -3.34
C PRO A 42 45.60 3.07 -2.43
N ARG A 43 45.27 3.04 -1.13
CA ARG A 43 45.92 3.91 -0.15
C ARG A 43 47.41 3.58 -0.14
N THR A 44 48.26 4.59 -0.25
CA THR A 44 49.70 4.45 -0.05
C THR A 44 50.04 4.97 1.33
N VAL A 45 50.69 4.17 2.17
CA VAL A 45 51.23 4.66 3.44
C VAL A 45 52.63 5.18 3.15
N ARG A 46 52.81 6.51 3.25
CA ARG A 46 54.15 7.13 3.14
C ARG A 46 54.77 7.21 4.52
N LEU A 47 55.82 6.43 4.75
CA LEU A 47 56.80 6.68 5.80
C LEU A 47 57.99 7.46 5.21
N PRO A 48 58.79 8.18 6.02
CA PRO A 48 60.04 8.75 5.55
C PRO A 48 60.90 7.62 4.94
N ASP A 49 61.31 7.79 3.68
CA ASP A 49 62.16 6.88 2.88
C ASP A 49 61.60 5.50 2.50
N ILE A 50 60.33 5.18 2.76
CA ILE A 50 59.73 3.89 2.36
C ILE A 50 58.30 4.09 1.82
N GLU A 51 58.10 3.78 0.53
CA GLU A 51 56.76 3.61 -0.06
C GLU A 51 56.32 2.14 0.07
N LEU A 52 55.51 1.86 1.09
CA LEU A 52 54.83 0.56 1.21
C LEU A 52 53.46 0.67 0.53
N SER A 53 53.19 -0.23 -0.42
CA SER A 53 51.81 -0.46 -0.88
C SER A 53 50.99 -0.90 0.32
N ALA A 54 49.93 -0.16 0.67
CA ALA A 54 49.07 -0.61 1.77
C ALA A 54 48.49 -1.99 1.41
N PRO A 55 48.27 -2.87 2.42
CA PRO A 55 47.61 -4.13 2.18
C PRO A 55 46.29 -3.88 1.44
N ALA A 56 46.04 -4.66 0.39
CA ALA A 56 44.88 -4.49 -0.47
C ALA A 56 43.61 -4.43 0.41
N PRO A 57 42.79 -3.38 0.30
CA PRO A 57 41.57 -3.27 1.09
C PRO A 57 40.73 -4.53 0.86
N HIS A 58 40.19 -5.11 1.94
CA HIS A 58 39.32 -6.28 1.84
C HIS A 58 38.11 -5.93 0.97
N ARG A 59 38.14 -6.33 -0.29
CA ARG A 59 37.07 -6.08 -1.25
C ARG A 59 35.97 -7.09 -0.98
N ASP A 60 34.81 -6.60 -0.56
CA ASP A 60 33.61 -7.42 -0.41
C ASP A 60 33.31 -8.14 -1.73
N PRO A 61 33.36 -9.49 -1.77
CA PRO A 61 33.19 -10.25 -3.00
C PRO A 61 31.78 -10.13 -3.59
N LEU A 62 30.79 -9.69 -2.79
CA LEU A 62 29.40 -9.53 -3.21
C LEU A 62 29.05 -8.08 -3.61
N ALA A 63 29.95 -7.12 -3.41
CA ALA A 63 29.77 -5.73 -3.82
C ALA A 63 29.29 -5.54 -5.28
N PRO A 64 29.77 -6.28 -6.31
CA PRO A 64 29.28 -6.12 -7.68
C PRO A 64 27.80 -6.48 -7.86
N PHE A 65 27.21 -7.25 -6.96
CA PHE A 65 25.78 -7.57 -6.97
C PHE A 65 24.98 -6.64 -6.05
N LYS A 66 25.57 -6.22 -4.92
CA LYS A 66 24.93 -5.34 -3.93
C LYS A 66 24.63 -3.95 -4.50
N VAL A 67 25.56 -3.36 -5.25
CA VAL A 67 25.38 -2.01 -5.82
C VAL A 67 24.21 -1.95 -6.82
N PRO A 68 24.12 -2.80 -7.86
CA PRO A 68 22.94 -2.83 -8.74
C PRO A 68 21.64 -3.14 -8.00
N PHE A 69 21.68 -4.05 -7.02
CA PHE A 69 20.51 -4.40 -6.22
C PHE A 69 19.99 -3.19 -5.43
N LEU A 70 20.87 -2.44 -4.77
CA LEU A 70 20.50 -1.23 -4.03
C LEU A 70 19.97 -0.13 -4.97
N MET A 71 20.53 0.02 -6.16
CA MET A 71 20.02 0.95 -7.18
C MET A 71 18.60 0.59 -7.61
N ILE A 72 18.33 -0.70 -7.88
CA ILE A 72 16.99 -1.18 -8.23
C ILE A 72 16.03 -0.96 -7.06
N ALA A 73 16.42 -1.33 -5.83
CA ALA A 73 15.61 -1.13 -4.64
C ALA A 73 15.28 0.36 -4.41
N GLY A 74 16.25 1.26 -4.59
CA GLY A 74 16.06 2.71 -4.54
C GLY A 74 15.09 3.22 -5.60
N GLY A 75 15.22 2.73 -6.84
CA GLY A 75 14.30 3.04 -7.94
C GLY A 75 12.85 2.59 -7.66
N VAL A 76 12.67 1.38 -7.14
CA VAL A 76 11.36 0.88 -6.70
C VAL A 76 10.80 1.76 -5.58
N CYS A 77 11.62 2.18 -4.61
CA CYS A 77 11.17 3.09 -3.55
C CYS A 77 10.71 4.44 -4.11
N LEU A 78 11.46 5.05 -5.04
CA LEU A 78 11.06 6.30 -5.69
C LEU A 78 9.72 6.18 -6.45
N PHE A 79 9.47 5.05 -7.11
CA PHE A 79 8.17 4.78 -7.72
C PHE A 79 7.04 4.84 -6.68
N TYR A 80 7.24 4.26 -5.50
CA TYR A 80 6.27 4.33 -4.40
C TYR A 80 6.14 5.74 -3.80
N VAL A 81 7.22 6.53 -3.75
CA VAL A 81 7.15 7.96 -3.38
C VAL A 81 6.20 8.70 -4.32
N GLY A 82 6.39 8.57 -5.64
CA GLY A 82 5.52 9.22 -6.62
C GLY A 82 4.07 8.74 -6.51
N ARG A 83 3.87 7.42 -6.41
CA ARG A 83 2.53 6.80 -6.27
C ARG A 83 1.77 7.28 -5.04
N HIS A 84 2.42 7.38 -3.88
CA HIS A 84 1.78 7.82 -2.64
C HIS A 84 1.73 9.34 -2.54
N GLY A 85 2.75 10.06 -3.02
CA GLY A 85 2.78 11.51 -3.09
C GLY A 85 1.64 12.08 -3.93
N LEU A 86 1.39 11.49 -5.11
CA LEU A 86 0.28 11.89 -5.98
C LEU A 86 -1.09 11.73 -5.28
N ARG A 87 -1.27 10.64 -4.51
CA ARG A 87 -2.50 10.43 -3.73
C ARG A 87 -2.67 11.43 -2.59
N GLY A 88 -1.56 11.77 -1.92
CA GLY A 88 -1.54 12.79 -0.88
C GLY A 88 -1.95 14.16 -1.42
N PHE A 89 -1.52 14.49 -2.64
CA PHE A 89 -1.79 15.78 -3.29
C PHE A 89 -3.22 15.87 -3.87
N MET A 90 -3.68 14.85 -4.61
CA MET A 90 -4.92 14.93 -5.39
C MET A 90 -6.22 14.60 -4.64
N ARG A 91 -6.17 14.24 -3.34
CA ARG A 91 -7.35 13.77 -2.56
C ARG A 91 -8.17 12.71 -3.30
N SER A 92 -7.47 11.77 -3.94
CA SER A 92 -8.07 10.78 -4.82
C SER A 92 -9.15 9.95 -4.11
N GLU A 93 -10.25 9.71 -4.82
CA GLU A 93 -11.30 8.80 -4.39
C GLU A 93 -10.76 7.37 -4.38
N ALA A 94 -10.91 6.68 -3.26
CA ALA A 94 -10.47 5.32 -3.07
C ALA A 94 -11.59 4.33 -3.45
N VAL A 95 -12.80 4.57 -2.94
CA VAL A 95 -13.99 3.77 -3.25
C VAL A 95 -15.19 4.69 -3.31
N LYS A 96 -16.06 4.51 -4.30
CA LYS A 96 -17.29 5.29 -4.46
C LYS A 96 -18.47 4.38 -4.75
N ILE A 97 -19.60 4.61 -4.09
CA ILE A 97 -20.88 4.00 -4.43
C ILE A 97 -21.55 4.89 -5.49
N GLU A 98 -21.78 4.36 -6.68
CA GLU A 98 -22.38 5.08 -7.80
C GLU A 98 -23.21 4.11 -8.66
N ASN A 99 -24.43 4.52 -9.02
CA ASN A 99 -25.33 3.77 -9.91
C ASN A 99 -25.53 2.29 -9.50
N GLY A 100 -25.68 2.02 -8.20
CA GLY A 100 -25.88 0.66 -7.70
C GLY A 100 -24.62 -0.23 -7.76
N ALA A 101 -23.43 0.36 -7.87
CA ALA A 101 -22.16 -0.36 -7.87
C ALA A 101 -21.06 0.34 -7.05
N LEU A 102 -20.09 -0.44 -6.59
CA LEU A 102 -18.84 0.02 -6.01
C LEU A 102 -17.80 0.26 -7.11
N ARG A 103 -17.30 1.48 -7.20
CA ARG A 103 -16.17 1.85 -8.06
C ARG A 103 -14.92 1.94 -7.21
N PHE A 104 -13.95 1.09 -7.51
CA PHE A 104 -12.66 1.08 -6.84
C PHE A 104 -11.67 1.95 -7.60
N HIS A 105 -10.77 2.61 -6.88
CA HIS A 105 -9.63 3.26 -7.48
C HIS A 105 -8.74 2.23 -8.23
N PRO A 106 -8.16 2.56 -9.40
CA PRO A 106 -7.33 1.64 -10.19
C PRO A 106 -6.18 0.97 -9.42
N SER A 107 -5.74 1.59 -8.32
CA SER A 107 -4.72 1.03 -7.45
C SER A 107 -5.07 -0.29 -6.79
N TYR A 108 -6.36 -0.62 -6.71
CA TYR A 108 -6.82 -1.88 -6.15
C TYR A 108 -6.68 -3.08 -7.11
N GLY A 109 -6.12 -2.86 -8.31
CA GLY A 109 -5.72 -3.91 -9.24
C GLY A 109 -6.89 -4.49 -10.03
N ALA A 110 -6.80 -5.77 -10.40
CA ALA A 110 -7.77 -6.53 -11.20
C ALA A 110 -9.07 -6.87 -10.45
N ARG A 111 -9.52 -5.98 -9.56
CA ARG A 111 -10.84 -6.10 -8.93
C ARG A 111 -11.89 -5.68 -9.96
N PRO A 112 -13.07 -6.31 -9.94
CA PRO A 112 -14.18 -5.88 -10.77
C PRO A 112 -14.50 -4.42 -10.46
N ASN A 113 -14.52 -3.60 -11.50
CA ASN A 113 -14.72 -2.16 -11.41
C ASN A 113 -15.51 -1.71 -12.65
N PRO A 114 -16.80 -1.40 -12.53
CA PRO A 114 -17.60 -1.37 -11.29
C PRO A 114 -17.93 -2.77 -10.74
N LEU A 115 -18.04 -2.90 -9.40
CA LEU A 115 -18.56 -4.08 -8.70
C LEU A 115 -20.03 -3.86 -8.33
N PRO A 116 -20.99 -4.56 -8.94
CA PRO A 116 -22.41 -4.44 -8.61
C PRO A 116 -22.70 -4.71 -7.12
N LEU A 117 -23.64 -3.98 -6.53
CA LEU A 117 -23.97 -4.13 -5.10
C LEU A 117 -24.66 -5.46 -4.77
N ASP A 118 -25.42 -6.01 -5.72
CA ASP A 118 -26.07 -7.33 -5.65
C ASP A 118 -25.06 -8.49 -5.73
N ALA A 119 -23.89 -8.26 -6.35
CA ALA A 119 -22.79 -9.21 -6.36
C ALA A 119 -22.11 -9.36 -4.99
N ILE A 120 -22.34 -8.43 -4.05
CA ILE A 120 -21.80 -8.48 -2.69
C ILE A 120 -22.64 -9.45 -1.86
N ALA A 121 -22.05 -10.61 -1.54
CA ALA A 121 -22.66 -11.63 -0.69
C ALA A 121 -22.59 -11.24 0.80
N GLU A 122 -21.47 -10.67 1.24
CA GLU A 122 -21.22 -10.34 2.64
C GLU A 122 -20.48 -9.01 2.75
N ALA A 123 -20.83 -8.22 3.77
CA ALA A 123 -20.13 -7.02 4.17
C ALA A 123 -20.02 -7.03 5.70
N LEU A 124 -18.81 -6.98 6.22
CA LEU A 124 -18.54 -7.04 7.66
C LEU A 124 -17.59 -5.91 8.04
N PHE A 125 -18.04 -5.04 8.94
CA PHE A 125 -17.20 -4.03 9.57
C PHE A 125 -16.86 -4.46 10.99
N ASP A 126 -15.58 -4.72 11.24
CA ASP A 126 -15.07 -5.08 12.58
C ASP A 126 -13.58 -4.70 12.68
N ARG A 127 -12.96 -5.00 13.82
CA ARG A 127 -11.51 -4.94 13.98
C ARG A 127 -10.83 -5.90 13.03
N THR A 128 -9.69 -5.47 12.51
CA THR A 128 -8.96 -6.17 11.46
C THR A 128 -8.51 -7.57 11.89
N ASP A 129 -8.30 -7.80 13.19
CA ASP A 129 -7.95 -9.11 13.75
C ASP A 129 -9.12 -10.10 13.83
N ARG A 130 -10.36 -9.64 13.64
CA ARG A 130 -11.59 -10.45 13.64
C ARG A 130 -12.16 -10.68 12.25
N LEU A 131 -11.67 -9.95 11.26
CA LEU A 131 -12.14 -10.10 9.89
C LEU A 131 -11.60 -11.39 9.27
N PRO A 132 -12.41 -12.09 8.46
CA PRO A 132 -11.95 -13.24 7.70
C PRO A 132 -10.92 -12.84 6.62
N GLY A 133 -9.99 -13.76 6.36
CA GLY A 133 -8.93 -13.61 5.34
C GLY A 133 -7.52 -13.63 5.93
N ASP A 134 -6.56 -14.15 5.15
CA ASP A 134 -5.15 -14.17 5.50
C ASP A 134 -4.54 -12.76 5.41
N GLY A 135 -4.71 -11.97 6.48
CA GLY A 135 -3.82 -10.85 6.72
C GLY A 135 -2.40 -11.36 7.00
N PRO A 136 -1.32 -10.76 6.44
CA PRO A 136 0.04 -11.20 6.71
C PRO A 136 0.29 -11.22 8.23
N ALA A 137 0.81 -12.34 8.75
CA ALA A 137 0.96 -12.59 10.19
C ALA A 137 1.78 -11.51 10.94
N SER A 138 2.62 -10.76 10.23
CA SER A 138 3.39 -9.61 10.73
C SER A 138 2.55 -8.35 11.02
N ALA A 139 1.27 -8.31 10.62
CA ALA A 139 0.36 -7.20 10.86
C ALA A 139 -0.45 -7.32 12.18
N LYS A 140 -0.35 -8.43 12.92
CA LYS A 140 -1.24 -8.74 14.06
C LYS A 140 -1.19 -7.74 15.22
N LEU A 141 -0.04 -7.11 15.49
CA LEU A 141 0.08 -6.10 16.55
C LEU A 141 -0.61 -4.79 16.17
N GLY A 142 -0.49 -4.36 14.91
CA GLY A 142 -1.18 -3.16 14.40
C GLY A 142 -2.66 -3.40 14.08
N ALA A 143 -3.05 -4.63 13.74
CA ALA A 143 -4.41 -5.01 13.36
C ALA A 143 -5.42 -4.91 14.53
N ARG A 144 -4.97 -5.16 15.76
CA ARG A 144 -5.82 -5.05 16.98
C ARG A 144 -6.39 -3.65 17.23
N LEU A 145 -5.71 -2.62 16.72
CA LEU A 145 -6.10 -1.21 16.90
C LEU A 145 -6.85 -0.65 15.68
N ARG A 146 -7.04 -1.45 14.63
CA ARG A 146 -7.53 -0.98 13.34
C ARG A 146 -8.84 -1.65 12.99
N HIS A 147 -9.73 -0.89 12.38
CA HIS A 147 -10.98 -1.41 11.83
C HIS A 147 -10.84 -1.60 10.32
N GLY A 148 -11.55 -2.60 9.81
CA GLY A 148 -11.65 -2.86 8.39
C GLY A 148 -13.09 -3.14 7.98
N LEU A 149 -13.36 -2.95 6.70
CA LEU A 149 -14.56 -3.40 6.03
C LEU A 149 -14.16 -4.55 5.09
N TYR A 150 -14.57 -5.75 5.47
CA TYR A 150 -14.46 -6.94 4.65
C TYR A 150 -15.68 -7.05 3.74
N LEU A 151 -15.45 -7.29 2.45
CA LEU A 151 -16.50 -7.58 1.48
C LEU A 151 -16.19 -8.91 0.80
N ARG A 152 -17.17 -9.80 0.77
CA ARG A 152 -17.15 -11.03 0.00
C ARG A 152 -18.15 -10.90 -1.13
N TYR A 153 -17.71 -11.13 -2.36
CA TYR A 153 -18.50 -10.87 -3.55
C TYR A 153 -18.28 -11.93 -4.62
N ARG A 154 -19.25 -12.11 -5.52
CA ARG A 154 -19.18 -13.09 -6.61
C ARG A 154 -19.01 -12.37 -7.94
N VAL A 155 -17.93 -12.69 -8.65
CA VAL A 155 -17.67 -12.18 -10.01
C VAL A 155 -17.17 -13.33 -10.88
N ASP A 156 -17.69 -13.43 -12.10
CA ASP A 156 -17.34 -14.47 -13.09
C ASP A 156 -17.46 -15.89 -12.53
N GLY A 157 -18.50 -16.15 -11.72
CA GLY A 157 -18.72 -17.44 -11.07
C GLY A 157 -17.79 -17.76 -9.89
N SER A 158 -16.78 -16.92 -9.65
CA SER A 158 -15.81 -17.08 -8.55
C SER A 158 -16.17 -16.22 -7.34
N LEU A 159 -15.93 -16.74 -6.13
CA LEU A 159 -16.01 -15.96 -4.90
C LEU A 159 -14.69 -15.22 -4.70
N LYS A 160 -14.77 -13.91 -4.49
CA LYS A 160 -13.62 -13.03 -4.27
C LYS A 160 -13.84 -12.21 -3.02
N GLU A 161 -12.73 -11.76 -2.44
CA GLU A 161 -12.72 -11.08 -1.16
C GLU A 161 -11.92 -9.79 -1.26
N VAL A 162 -12.34 -8.77 -0.51
CA VAL A 162 -11.61 -7.52 -0.37
C VAL A 162 -11.74 -7.02 1.06
N CYS A 163 -10.62 -6.64 1.65
CA CYS A 163 -10.59 -5.92 2.92
C CYS A 163 -10.13 -4.47 2.67
N LEU A 164 -10.91 -3.52 3.17
CA LEU A 164 -10.62 -2.09 3.19
C LEU A 164 -10.24 -1.70 4.62
N ILE A 165 -9.05 -1.13 4.84
CA ILE A 165 -8.53 -0.84 6.19
C ILE A 165 -8.62 0.67 6.48
N ASP A 166 -9.07 1.02 7.67
CA ASP A 166 -9.31 2.41 8.10
C ASP A 166 -8.15 3.39 7.85
N ASN A 167 -6.90 2.97 8.06
CA ASN A 167 -5.70 3.80 7.94
C ASN A 167 -5.43 4.30 6.52
N ASP A 168 -6.03 3.65 5.52
CA ASP A 168 -5.89 4.06 4.13
C ASP A 168 -6.88 5.16 3.75
N PHE A 169 -7.85 5.49 4.61
CA PHE A 169 -8.92 6.44 4.33
C PHE A 169 -8.87 7.70 5.18
N ASP A 170 -9.29 8.82 4.58
CA ASP A 170 -9.55 10.06 5.30
C ASP A 170 -10.73 9.88 6.26
N GLY A 171 -10.63 10.39 7.49
CA GLY A 171 -11.62 10.16 8.54
C GLY A 171 -11.58 8.79 9.22
N GLY A 172 -10.68 7.88 8.79
CA GLY A 172 -10.37 6.63 9.49
C GLY A 172 -11.56 5.70 9.73
N ALA A 173 -11.58 5.05 10.90
CA ALA A 173 -12.56 4.02 11.24
C ALA A 173 -14.00 4.55 11.24
N GLU A 174 -14.21 5.80 11.67
CA GLU A 174 -15.54 6.40 11.74
C GLU A 174 -16.13 6.65 10.35
N HIS A 175 -15.33 7.14 9.40
CA HIS A 175 -15.79 7.30 8.03
C HIS A 175 -16.03 5.93 7.38
N LEU A 176 -15.13 4.97 7.61
CA LEU A 176 -15.29 3.60 7.11
C LEU A 176 -16.57 2.93 7.66
N ARG A 177 -16.89 3.14 8.93
CA ARG A 177 -18.13 2.67 9.58
C ARG A 177 -19.37 3.28 8.93
N ARG A 178 -19.37 4.59 8.68
CA ARG A 178 -20.48 5.27 8.00
C ARG A 178 -20.65 4.79 6.57
N PHE A 179 -19.54 4.56 5.86
CA PHE A 179 -19.57 3.98 4.52
C PHE A 179 -20.14 2.56 4.53
N ALA A 180 -19.72 1.70 5.48
CA ALA A 180 -20.27 0.35 5.63
C ALA A 180 -21.79 0.38 5.90
N ALA A 181 -22.25 1.22 6.83
CA ALA A 181 -23.67 1.38 7.12
C ALA A 181 -24.47 1.88 5.89
N HIS A 182 -23.87 2.77 5.09
CA HIS A 182 -24.48 3.23 3.84
C HIS A 182 -24.52 2.14 2.78
N LEU A 183 -23.45 1.34 2.66
CA LEU A 183 -23.40 0.19 1.76
C LEU A 183 -24.51 -0.82 2.08
N ASP A 184 -24.70 -1.14 3.36
CA ASP A 184 -25.73 -2.08 3.80
C ASP A 184 -27.15 -1.55 3.54
N SER A 185 -27.41 -0.26 3.74
CA SER A 185 -28.73 0.32 3.46
C SER A 185 -29.09 0.29 1.99
N TRP A 186 -28.11 0.46 1.10
CA TRP A 186 -28.28 0.32 -0.35
C TRP A 186 -28.50 -1.14 -0.75
N ARG A 187 -27.74 -2.09 -0.18
CA ARG A 187 -27.94 -3.53 -0.43
C ARG A 187 -29.35 -3.98 -0.01
N GLN A 188 -29.82 -3.55 1.15
CA GLN A 188 -31.17 -3.85 1.63
C GLN A 188 -32.25 -3.21 0.75
N SER A 189 -32.03 -1.99 0.26
CA SER A 189 -32.96 -1.32 -0.64
C SER A 189 -33.04 -2.02 -2.00
N ALA A 190 -31.91 -2.39 -2.59
CA ALA A 190 -31.86 -3.17 -3.83
C ALA A 190 -32.55 -4.53 -3.70
N ALA A 191 -32.34 -5.23 -2.57
CA ALA A 191 -33.00 -6.50 -2.28
C ALA A 191 -34.53 -6.37 -2.13
N ARG A 192 -35.02 -5.25 -1.57
CA ARG A 192 -36.45 -4.96 -1.46
C ARG A 192 -37.08 -4.70 -2.83
N THR A 193 -36.46 -3.88 -3.67
CA THR A 193 -36.94 -3.63 -5.05
C THR A 193 -37.01 -4.92 -5.85
N ALA A 194 -35.98 -5.76 -5.79
CA ALA A 194 -35.96 -7.05 -6.48
C ALA A 194 -37.04 -8.06 -6.00
N ARG A 195 -37.57 -7.90 -4.78
CA ARG A 195 -38.72 -8.67 -4.29
C ARG A 195 -40.07 -8.06 -4.69
N GLY A 196 -40.16 -6.73 -4.71
CA GLY A 196 -41.39 -6.01 -5.10
C GLY A 196 -41.75 -6.17 -6.57
N ASP A 197 -40.76 -6.31 -7.45
CA ASP A 197 -40.99 -6.59 -8.88
C ASP A 197 -41.39 -8.06 -9.16
N ARG A 198 -41.47 -8.91 -8.13
CA ARG A 198 -41.87 -10.33 -8.24
C ARG A 198 -43.25 -10.63 -7.63
N SER A 199 -43.96 -9.61 -7.15
CA SER A 199 -45.33 -9.70 -6.62
C SER A 199 -46.32 -9.02 -7.55
#